data_AF-A0A5D2ZCA0-F1
#
_entry.id   AF-A0A5D2ZCA0-F1
#
_cell.length_a   1.000
_cell.length_b   1.000
_cell.length_c   1.000
_cell.angle_alpha   90.00
_cell.angle_beta   90.00
_cell.angle_gamma   90.00
#
_symmetry.space_group_name_H-M   'P 1'
#
loop_
_entity.id
_entity.type
_entity.pdbx_description
1 polymer ?
#
loop_
_entity_poly.entity_id
_entity_poly.type
_entity_poly.pdbx_seq_one_letter_code
_entity_poly.pdbx_strand_id
1 'polypeptide(L)'
;MAGRILLLVLFMNAVFFIVNAVPETCPADLGGKCGEDGEWEGEFFPGVPKIKYEGPSSKNPLSYKWYNAEEVILGKKMKDWLRFSVAFWHTFRGTGADPFGAPTKYWPWEDGTNSIAMAKRRMRANFEFLSKLGVDRWCFHDRDIAPDGKTLKETNSNLDEVVALAKELQGDKIRPLWGTAQLFMHPRYMHGAATSSELGVYAYAAAQVKKAMEVTHYLGGENYVFWGGREGYQTLLNTDMERELDHMAKFLEAAAAYKKKIGFNGTLLIEPKPQEPTKHQYDWDAATTLNFLRKYGLLEFKLNIECNHATLSGHSCHHDLETARINGMLGNIDANTGDPQVGWDTDQFLTDVGEATMVMISVIRNGGLAPGGFNFDAKLRRESTDVEDLFIAHISGMDTLARGLRNAAKLIEDGSLAELVSKRYSSFDTELGAQIEAGKADFEMLEKKAMEWGEPKVASAKQELAEMIFQSAL
;
A
#
# COMPACT_ATOMS: atom_id res chain seq x y z
N MET A 1 -45.62 -42.63 54.27
CA MET A 1 -45.46 -41.75 55.46
C MET A 1 -43.97 -41.48 55.59
N ALA A 2 -43.38 -40.29 55.69
CA ALA A 2 -43.73 -38.88 55.58
C ALA A 2 -42.38 -38.22 55.22
N GLY A 3 -42.22 -37.31 54.28
CA GLY A 3 -42.75 -35.94 54.29
C GLY A 3 -41.59 -34.95 54.45
N ARG A 4 -41.22 -34.28 53.34
CA ARG A 4 -40.65 -32.93 53.15
C ARG A 4 -39.76 -32.33 54.26
N ILE A 5 -38.64 -31.70 53.87
CA ILE A 5 -38.47 -30.23 53.91
C ILE A 5 -37.18 -29.81 53.19
N LEU A 6 -37.37 -28.83 52.32
CA LEU A 6 -36.44 -28.03 51.56
C LEU A 6 -35.63 -27.12 52.50
N LEU A 7 -34.30 -27.05 52.42
CA LEU A 7 -33.58 -25.87 52.89
C LEU A 7 -32.40 -25.54 51.98
N LEU A 8 -32.55 -24.38 51.33
CA LEU A 8 -31.55 -23.63 50.59
C LEU A 8 -30.21 -23.56 51.34
N VAL A 9 -29.12 -23.89 50.65
CA VAL A 9 -27.84 -23.18 50.85
C VAL A 9 -27.29 -22.82 49.47
N LEU A 10 -27.82 -21.73 48.94
CA LEU A 10 -27.12 -20.84 48.02
C LEU A 10 -25.91 -20.27 48.79
N PHE A 11 -24.73 -20.87 48.66
CA PHE A 11 -23.51 -20.11 48.93
C PHE A 11 -23.19 -19.30 47.68
N MET A 12 -23.58 -18.03 47.74
CA MET A 12 -23.17 -16.95 46.87
C MET A 12 -21.65 -17.01 46.65
N ASN A 13 -21.21 -17.49 45.50
CA ASN A 13 -20.05 -16.91 44.84
C ASN A 13 -20.51 -15.58 44.25
N ALA A 14 -20.65 -14.57 45.12
CA ALA A 14 -20.61 -13.19 44.70
C ALA A 14 -19.18 -12.89 44.29
N VAL A 15 -18.80 -13.34 43.09
CA VAL A 15 -17.74 -12.70 42.33
C VAL A 15 -18.27 -11.30 42.10
N PHE A 16 -17.81 -10.36 42.91
CA PHE A 16 -17.84 -8.95 42.55
C PHE A 16 -17.06 -8.85 41.24
N PHE A 17 -17.77 -8.90 40.12
CA PHE A 17 -17.37 -8.13 38.97
C PHE A 17 -17.41 -6.69 39.44
N ILE A 18 -16.25 -6.21 39.91
CA ILE A 18 -15.96 -4.80 39.92
C ILE A 18 -16.18 -4.38 38.46
N VAL A 19 -17.28 -3.66 38.25
CA VAL A 19 -17.49 -2.87 37.06
C VAL A 19 -16.25 -2.00 36.97
N ASN A 20 -15.36 -2.30 36.02
CA ASN A 20 -14.32 -1.37 35.63
C ASN A 20 -15.07 -0.11 35.20
N ALA A 21 -15.05 0.90 36.06
CA ALA A 21 -15.50 2.22 35.71
C ALA A 21 -14.76 2.60 34.42
N VAL A 22 -15.53 2.87 33.37
CA VAL A 22 -15.00 3.45 32.14
C VAL A 22 -14.31 4.75 32.53
N PRO A 23 -13.03 4.99 32.20
CA PRO A 23 -12.44 6.29 32.43
C PRO A 23 -13.20 7.32 31.61
N GLU A 24 -13.62 8.42 32.25
CA GLU A 24 -14.04 9.63 31.56
C GLU A 24 -12.89 10.07 30.63
N THR A 25 -13.19 10.28 29.35
CA THR A 25 -12.19 10.56 28.33
C THR A 25 -11.57 11.94 28.52
N CYS A 26 -10.28 11.98 28.93
CA CYS A 26 -9.21 12.88 28.47
C CYS A 26 -7.89 12.58 29.26
N PRO A 27 -6.69 13.00 28.81
CA PRO A 27 -5.73 12.15 28.10
C PRO A 27 -4.53 11.56 28.87
N ALA A 28 -3.67 10.84 28.13
CA ALA A 28 -2.35 10.39 28.57
C ALA A 28 -1.39 11.57 28.79
N ASP A 29 -1.08 11.80 30.05
CA ASP A 29 -0.13 12.75 30.61
C ASP A 29 0.96 11.96 31.37
N LEU A 30 2.18 12.49 31.37
CA LEU A 30 2.82 12.85 32.64
C LEU A 30 2.86 14.39 32.86
N GLY A 31 2.25 15.20 31.96
CA GLY A 31 2.04 16.64 32.20
C GLY A 31 0.99 17.41 31.37
N GLY A 32 0.11 16.76 30.58
CA GLY A 32 -0.89 17.40 29.72
C GLY A 32 -2.29 17.50 30.36
N LYS A 33 -2.85 18.70 30.46
CA LYS A 33 -4.20 18.92 31.04
C LYS A 33 -5.29 18.79 29.97
N CYS A 34 -6.41 18.22 30.38
CA CYS A 34 -7.66 18.14 29.62
C CYS A 34 -8.32 19.52 29.50
N GLY A 35 -8.76 19.91 28.30
CA GLY A 35 -9.72 21.02 28.14
C GLY A 35 -11.15 20.60 28.53
N GLU A 36 -12.02 21.57 28.82
CA GLU A 36 -13.40 21.35 29.32
C GLU A 36 -14.32 20.60 28.33
N ASP A 37 -13.95 20.54 27.04
CA ASP A 37 -14.78 19.99 25.95
C ASP A 37 -14.30 18.63 25.40
N GLY A 38 -13.31 17.98 26.03
CA GLY A 38 -12.75 16.70 25.55
C GLY A 38 -11.76 16.83 24.38
N GLU A 39 -11.41 18.07 24.01
CA GLU A 39 -10.34 18.35 23.04
C GLU A 39 -8.96 18.13 23.66
N TRP A 40 -8.05 17.52 22.90
CA TRP A 40 -6.66 17.30 23.31
C TRP A 40 -5.88 18.63 23.23
N GLU A 41 -5.26 19.02 24.34
CA GLU A 41 -4.34 20.16 24.40
C GLU A 41 -2.88 19.65 24.48
N GLY A 42 -2.09 19.87 23.43
CA GLY A 42 -0.67 19.49 23.38
C GLY A 42 -0.22 18.95 22.02
N GLU A 43 1.08 18.66 21.89
CA GLU A 43 1.62 17.95 20.72
C GLU A 43 1.47 16.43 20.88
N PHE A 44 1.14 15.72 19.81
CA PHE A 44 1.11 14.25 19.80
C PHE A 44 2.51 13.63 19.76
N PHE A 45 3.50 14.37 19.25
CA PHE A 45 4.89 13.92 19.11
C PHE A 45 5.86 14.88 19.80
N PRO A 46 5.80 14.99 21.14
CA PRO A 46 6.62 15.95 21.88
C PRO A 46 8.12 15.67 21.66
N GLY A 47 8.90 16.72 21.45
CA GLY A 47 10.34 16.62 21.25
C GLY A 47 10.79 16.24 19.84
N VAL A 48 9.86 15.86 18.94
CA VAL A 48 10.18 15.61 17.53
C VAL A 48 10.05 16.91 16.74
N PRO A 49 11.15 17.48 16.21
CA PRO A 49 11.09 18.67 15.39
C PRO A 49 10.54 18.33 14.00
N LYS A 50 10.30 19.37 13.17
CA LYS A 50 10.16 19.15 11.74
C LYS A 50 11.46 18.55 11.19
N ILE A 51 11.36 17.41 10.52
CA ILE A 51 12.48 16.66 9.96
C ILE A 51 13.09 17.47 8.80
N LYS A 52 14.42 17.58 8.79
CA LYS A 52 15.19 18.36 7.82
C LYS A 52 16.26 17.49 7.16
N TYR A 53 16.66 17.88 5.96
CA TYR A 53 17.84 17.31 5.32
C TYR A 53 19.12 17.85 5.96
N GLU A 54 20.01 16.96 6.39
CA GLU A 54 21.32 17.26 6.97
C GLU A 54 22.48 16.63 6.19
N GLY A 55 22.18 15.78 5.19
CA GLY A 55 23.17 15.15 4.33
C GLY A 55 23.78 13.86 4.88
N PRO A 56 24.54 13.14 4.04
CA PRO A 56 24.91 11.74 4.27
C PRO A 56 25.90 11.51 5.42
N SER A 57 26.58 12.56 5.88
CA SER A 57 27.49 12.49 7.04
C SER A 57 26.78 12.65 8.39
N SER A 58 25.51 13.07 8.41
CA SER A 58 24.77 13.25 9.67
C SER A 58 24.56 11.93 10.40
N LYS A 59 24.61 12.00 11.73
CA LYS A 59 24.31 10.89 12.66
C LYS A 59 23.02 11.12 13.45
N ASN A 60 22.34 12.25 13.26
CA ASN A 60 21.07 12.55 13.91
C ASN A 60 19.99 11.59 13.37
N PRO A 61 19.35 10.73 14.18
CA PRO A 61 18.33 9.81 13.67
C PRO A 61 17.08 10.54 13.12
N LEU A 62 16.77 11.74 13.63
CA LEU A 62 15.61 12.54 13.25
C LEU A 62 15.93 13.59 12.16
N SER A 63 16.67 13.18 11.14
CA SER A 63 16.99 14.00 9.95
C SER A 63 17.08 13.14 8.69
N TYR A 64 16.86 13.73 7.52
CA TYR A 64 17.12 13.08 6.24
C TYR A 64 18.59 13.18 5.86
N LYS A 65 19.17 12.06 5.44
CA LYS A 65 20.57 11.95 4.99
C LYS A 65 20.65 11.95 3.48
N TRP A 66 19.61 11.47 2.82
CA TRP A 66 19.54 11.29 1.38
C TRP A 66 18.34 11.98 0.75
N TYR A 67 17.20 12.07 1.45
CA TYR A 67 16.03 12.77 0.95
C TYR A 67 16.16 14.28 1.10
N ASN A 68 16.51 14.94 0.00
CA ASN A 68 16.44 16.39 -0.15
C ASN A 68 15.31 16.75 -1.13
N ALA A 69 14.15 17.12 -0.61
CA ALA A 69 12.93 17.36 -1.39
C ALA A 69 13.12 18.30 -2.60
N GLU A 70 14.01 19.30 -2.51
CA GLU A 70 14.22 20.31 -3.54
C GLU A 70 15.38 19.99 -4.51
N GLU A 71 16.13 18.92 -4.26
CA GLU A 71 17.19 18.49 -5.18
C GLU A 71 16.60 18.03 -6.51
N VAL A 72 17.20 18.48 -7.61
CA VAL A 72 16.78 18.15 -8.97
C VAL A 72 17.62 16.99 -9.50
N ILE A 73 16.97 15.88 -9.85
CA ILE A 73 17.57 14.70 -10.46
C ILE A 73 16.87 14.45 -11.79
N LEU A 74 17.63 14.32 -12.88
CA LEU A 74 17.11 14.13 -14.23
C LEU A 74 16.00 15.15 -14.58
N GLY A 75 16.21 16.42 -14.19
CA GLY A 75 15.30 17.53 -14.49
C GLY A 75 14.03 17.63 -13.63
N LYS A 76 13.83 16.75 -12.63
CA LYS A 76 12.66 16.77 -11.73
C LYS A 76 13.09 16.73 -10.26
N LYS A 77 12.37 17.42 -9.37
CA LYS A 77 12.70 17.44 -7.94
C LYS A 77 12.48 16.08 -7.30
N MET A 78 13.26 15.71 -6.29
CA MET A 78 13.11 14.44 -5.57
C MET A 78 11.67 14.24 -5.05
N LYS A 79 11.05 15.27 -4.47
CA LYS A 79 9.67 15.17 -3.98
C LYS A 79 8.66 14.84 -5.08
N ASP A 80 8.92 15.24 -6.32
CA ASP A 80 8.04 15.01 -7.47
C ASP A 80 8.29 13.62 -8.11
N TRP A 81 9.49 13.06 -7.94
CA TRP A 81 9.78 11.66 -8.24
C TRP A 81 9.12 10.72 -7.25
N LEU A 82 9.27 11.03 -5.95
CA LEU A 82 8.95 10.12 -4.86
C LEU A 82 7.49 10.24 -4.42
N ARG A 83 6.98 11.47 -4.27
CA ARG A 83 5.56 11.72 -3.91
C ARG A 83 5.11 10.85 -2.74
N PHE A 84 5.94 10.81 -1.70
CA PHE A 84 5.75 9.94 -0.55
C PHE A 84 4.38 10.14 0.09
N SER A 85 3.81 9.06 0.63
CA SER A 85 2.54 9.04 1.33
C SER A 85 2.64 8.18 2.58
N VAL A 86 1.87 8.55 3.62
CA VAL A 86 1.76 7.80 4.88
C VAL A 86 0.50 6.94 4.88
N ALA A 87 0.64 5.65 5.16
CA ALA A 87 -0.47 4.72 5.35
C ALA A 87 -1.13 4.92 6.73
N PHE A 88 -2.41 5.30 6.74
CA PHE A 88 -3.11 5.61 7.99
C PHE A 88 -3.29 4.38 8.90
N TRP A 89 -3.57 3.21 8.33
CA TRP A 89 -3.81 1.98 9.09
C TRP A 89 -2.59 1.56 9.91
N HIS A 90 -1.42 1.44 9.29
CA HIS A 90 -0.22 1.03 10.01
C HIS A 90 0.28 2.07 11.00
N THR A 91 0.19 3.35 10.63
CA THR A 91 0.77 4.45 11.43
C THR A 91 -0.10 4.79 12.65
N PHE A 92 -1.42 4.88 12.49
CA PHE A 92 -2.31 5.39 13.55
C PHE A 92 -3.25 4.33 14.12
N ARG A 93 -3.44 3.19 13.45
CA ARG A 93 -4.26 2.07 13.95
C ARG A 93 -3.46 0.84 14.37
N GLY A 94 -2.17 0.77 14.04
CA GLY A 94 -1.31 -0.38 14.33
C GLY A 94 -1.06 -0.57 15.83
N THR A 95 -1.54 -1.66 16.41
CA THR A 95 -1.44 -1.94 17.86
C THR A 95 -0.24 -2.82 18.24
N GLY A 96 0.44 -3.40 17.25
CA GLY A 96 1.50 -4.41 17.46
C GLY A 96 0.98 -5.79 17.86
N ALA A 97 -0.35 -6.01 17.86
CA ALA A 97 -0.89 -7.36 17.99
C ALA A 97 -0.57 -8.22 16.76
N ASP A 98 -0.46 -9.53 17.00
CA ASP A 98 -0.25 -10.55 15.97
C ASP A 98 -1.10 -11.80 16.33
N PRO A 99 -1.16 -12.85 15.49
CA PRO A 99 -1.98 -14.03 15.77
C PRO A 99 -1.65 -14.78 17.07
N PHE A 100 -0.52 -14.47 17.72
CA PHE A 100 0.01 -15.18 18.88
C PHE A 100 0.16 -14.27 20.12
N GLY A 101 -0.12 -12.98 20.01
CA GLY A 101 0.16 -12.02 21.08
C GLY A 101 -0.79 -10.81 21.12
N ALA A 102 -1.06 -10.34 22.33
CA ALA A 102 -1.80 -9.12 22.59
C ALA A 102 -1.05 -7.85 22.08
N PRO A 103 -1.76 -6.72 21.92
CA PRO A 103 -1.16 -5.41 21.62
C PRO A 103 0.05 -5.05 22.48
N THR A 104 1.03 -4.38 21.88
CA THR A 104 2.24 -3.86 22.55
C THR A 104 2.31 -2.34 22.55
N LYS A 105 1.52 -1.68 21.69
CA LYS A 105 1.59 -0.24 21.47
C LYS A 105 0.37 0.44 22.08
N TYR A 106 0.63 1.45 22.90
CA TYR A 106 -0.39 2.24 23.59
C TYR A 106 -0.19 3.71 23.21
N TRP A 107 -0.81 4.11 22.11
CA TRP A 107 -0.58 5.42 21.52
C TRP A 107 -1.24 6.56 22.31
N PRO A 108 -0.63 7.76 22.36
CA PRO A 108 -1.21 8.89 23.10
C PRO A 108 -2.53 9.40 22.49
N TRP A 109 -2.79 9.08 21.22
CA TRP A 109 -4.06 9.37 20.54
C TRP A 109 -5.11 8.26 20.65
N GLU A 110 -4.89 7.20 21.45
CA GLU A 110 -5.84 6.12 21.67
C GLU A 110 -6.35 6.08 23.11
N ASP A 111 -7.64 5.79 23.29
CA ASP A 111 -8.27 5.52 24.60
C ASP A 111 -8.82 4.08 24.71
N GLY A 112 -8.57 3.25 23.69
CA GLY A 112 -9.09 1.88 23.58
C GLY A 112 -10.51 1.78 23.00
N THR A 113 -11.17 2.90 22.70
CA THR A 113 -12.48 2.92 22.05
C THR A 113 -12.37 3.11 20.54
N ASN A 114 -13.42 2.72 19.82
CA ASN A 114 -13.59 3.07 18.40
C ASN A 114 -14.68 4.13 18.25
N SER A 115 -14.55 5.25 18.97
CA SER A 115 -15.49 6.37 18.95
C SER A 115 -15.16 7.38 17.85
N ILE A 116 -16.12 8.25 17.49
CA ILE A 116 -15.87 9.39 16.58
C ILE A 116 -14.85 10.35 17.20
N ALA A 117 -14.91 10.57 18.52
CA ALA A 117 -13.93 11.39 19.22
C ALA A 117 -12.50 10.86 19.03
N MET A 118 -12.30 9.53 19.14
CA MET A 118 -11.02 8.90 18.83
C MET A 118 -10.61 9.04 17.37
N ALA A 119 -11.53 8.80 16.44
CA ALA A 119 -11.27 9.01 15.03
C ALA A 119 -10.77 10.42 14.72
N LYS A 120 -11.40 11.45 15.32
CA LYS A 120 -10.96 12.85 15.19
C LYS A 120 -9.61 13.11 15.86
N ARG A 121 -9.29 12.42 16.97
CA ARG A 121 -7.97 12.54 17.64
C ARG A 121 -6.86 11.95 16.76
N ARG A 122 -7.04 10.73 16.24
CA ARG A 122 -6.13 10.11 15.26
C ARG A 122 -5.91 10.99 14.04
N MET A 123 -6.99 11.61 13.55
CA MET A 123 -6.90 12.51 12.40
C MET A 123 -5.98 13.70 12.67
N ARG A 124 -6.09 14.33 13.85
CA ARG A 124 -5.17 15.42 14.25
C ARG A 124 -3.73 14.95 14.39
N ALA A 125 -3.51 13.77 14.99
CA ALA A 125 -2.17 13.16 15.07
C ALA A 125 -1.57 12.91 13.67
N ASN A 126 -2.37 12.44 12.71
CA ASN A 126 -1.94 12.27 11.33
C ASN A 126 -1.44 13.57 10.69
N PHE A 127 -2.18 14.67 10.81
CA PHE A 127 -1.75 15.94 10.21
C PHE A 127 -0.56 16.58 10.92
N GLU A 128 -0.39 16.38 12.24
CA GLU A 128 0.85 16.76 12.94
C GLU A 128 2.04 15.94 12.41
N PHE A 129 1.88 14.62 12.29
CA PHE A 129 2.91 13.71 11.78
C PHE A 129 3.35 14.08 10.36
N LEU A 130 2.39 14.25 9.44
CA LEU A 130 2.64 14.66 8.06
C LEU A 130 3.40 15.99 7.98
N SER A 131 3.00 16.97 8.79
CA SER A 131 3.66 18.28 8.87
C SER A 131 5.10 18.20 9.35
N LYS A 132 5.35 17.41 10.42
CA LYS A 132 6.68 17.17 10.98
C LYS A 132 7.57 16.39 10.01
N LEU A 133 7.03 15.39 9.32
CA LEU A 133 7.75 14.62 8.30
C LEU A 133 7.98 15.43 7.01
N GLY A 134 7.14 16.44 6.73
CA GLY A 134 7.21 17.20 5.48
C GLY A 134 6.63 16.46 4.28
N VAL A 135 5.64 15.61 4.52
CA VAL A 135 4.93 14.82 3.52
C VAL A 135 3.55 15.43 3.28
N ASP A 136 3.13 15.53 2.02
CA ASP A 136 1.86 16.17 1.62
C ASP A 136 0.78 15.17 1.19
N ARG A 137 1.02 13.87 1.38
CA ARG A 137 0.12 12.80 0.99
C ARG A 137 -0.08 11.77 2.08
N TRP A 138 -1.25 11.16 2.04
CA TRP A 138 -1.63 10.08 2.92
C TRP A 138 -2.62 9.16 2.22
N CYS A 139 -2.72 7.92 2.72
CA CYS A 139 -3.62 6.91 2.23
C CYS A 139 -4.50 6.41 3.37
N PHE A 140 -5.74 6.03 3.08
CA PHE A 140 -6.66 5.53 4.11
C PHE A 140 -7.65 4.49 3.58
N HIS A 141 -8.02 3.53 4.42
CA HIS A 141 -9.33 2.88 4.29
C HIS A 141 -10.38 3.68 5.05
N ASP A 142 -11.60 3.68 4.53
CA ASP A 142 -12.76 4.30 5.16
C ASP A 142 -12.98 3.88 6.64
N ARG A 143 -12.73 2.61 6.99
CA ARG A 143 -12.86 2.08 8.38
C ARG A 143 -11.66 2.35 9.28
N ASP A 144 -10.53 2.79 8.73
CA ASP A 144 -9.39 3.22 9.54
C ASP A 144 -9.62 4.61 10.10
N ILE A 145 -10.25 5.47 9.32
CA ILE A 145 -10.47 6.87 9.69
C ILE A 145 -11.77 7.09 10.44
N ALA A 146 -12.78 6.22 10.32
CA ALA A 146 -14.04 6.37 11.03
C ALA A 146 -14.64 5.03 11.50
N PRO A 147 -15.36 5.00 12.63
CA PRO A 147 -15.96 3.77 13.13
C PRO A 147 -17.24 3.38 12.39
N ASP A 148 -17.49 2.07 12.30
CA ASP A 148 -18.80 1.54 11.93
C ASP A 148 -19.88 2.00 12.94
N GLY A 149 -21.07 2.29 12.42
CA GLY A 149 -22.30 2.40 13.20
C GLY A 149 -23.09 1.09 13.21
N LYS A 150 -24.28 1.10 13.81
CA LYS A 150 -25.19 -0.07 13.82
C LYS A 150 -25.87 -0.29 12.47
N THR A 151 -25.91 0.73 11.63
CA THR A 151 -26.49 0.70 10.28
C THR A 151 -25.55 1.38 9.30
N LEU A 152 -25.67 1.05 8.01
CA LEU A 152 -24.91 1.71 6.96
C LEU A 152 -25.11 3.24 6.95
N LYS A 153 -26.33 3.72 7.28
CA LYS A 153 -26.62 5.15 7.39
C LYS A 153 -25.79 5.81 8.51
N GLU A 154 -25.72 5.17 9.67
CA GLU A 154 -24.93 5.65 10.80
C GLU A 154 -23.43 5.57 10.48
N THR A 155 -22.94 4.47 9.92
CA THR A 155 -21.55 4.34 9.45
C THR A 155 -21.17 5.47 8.49
N ASN A 156 -22.03 5.78 7.51
CA ASN A 156 -21.78 6.86 6.56
C ASN A 156 -21.78 8.24 7.25
N SER A 157 -22.68 8.46 8.21
CA SER A 157 -22.73 9.71 8.99
C SER A 157 -21.46 9.89 9.84
N ASN A 158 -20.96 8.83 10.46
CA ASN A 158 -19.72 8.87 11.24
C ASN A 158 -18.53 9.21 10.34
N LEU A 159 -18.46 8.59 9.15
CA LEU A 159 -17.42 8.87 8.17
C LEU A 159 -17.48 10.32 7.68
N ASP A 160 -18.67 10.83 7.37
CA ASP A 160 -18.86 12.23 6.94
C ASP A 160 -18.33 13.23 7.98
N GLU A 161 -18.57 12.98 9.26
CA GLU A 161 -18.12 13.85 10.34
C GLU A 161 -16.58 13.90 10.46
N VAL A 162 -15.90 12.75 10.34
CA VAL A 162 -14.43 12.71 10.42
C VAL A 162 -13.79 13.27 9.15
N VAL A 163 -14.40 13.03 7.99
CA VAL A 163 -13.95 13.54 6.69
C VAL A 163 -14.07 15.06 6.61
N ALA A 164 -15.09 15.65 7.23
CA ALA A 164 -15.20 17.10 7.35
C ALA A 164 -13.99 17.70 8.11
N LEU A 165 -13.58 17.08 9.22
CA LEU A 165 -12.38 17.49 9.95
C LEU A 165 -11.11 17.26 9.12
N ALA A 166 -10.98 16.11 8.44
CA ALA A 166 -9.82 15.85 7.58
C ALA A 166 -9.68 16.92 6.49
N LYS A 167 -10.80 17.35 5.89
CA LYS A 167 -10.82 18.42 4.88
C LYS A 167 -10.31 19.75 5.43
N GLU A 168 -10.69 20.10 6.67
CA GLU A 168 -10.20 21.30 7.35
C GLU A 168 -8.69 21.21 7.61
N LEU A 169 -8.22 20.09 8.16
CA LEU A 169 -6.81 19.90 8.54
C LEU A 169 -5.87 19.80 7.33
N GLN A 170 -6.37 19.37 6.16
CA GLN A 170 -5.58 19.31 4.92
C GLN A 170 -5.03 20.67 4.45
N GLY A 171 -5.78 21.74 4.72
CA GLY A 171 -5.56 23.04 4.06
C GLY A 171 -5.44 22.89 2.54
N ASP A 172 -4.51 23.63 1.93
CA ASP A 172 -4.32 23.62 0.46
C ASP A 172 -3.24 22.65 -0.04
N LYS A 173 -2.39 22.17 0.87
CA LYS A 173 -1.17 21.42 0.50
C LYS A 173 -1.39 19.92 0.58
N ILE A 174 -1.94 19.44 1.69
CA ILE A 174 -2.04 18.02 1.97
C ILE A 174 -3.30 17.46 1.30
N ARG A 175 -3.18 16.29 0.66
CA ARG A 175 -4.32 15.60 0.04
C ARG A 175 -4.10 14.08 0.01
N PRO A 176 -5.16 13.26 -0.07
CA PRO A 176 -4.95 11.83 -0.20
C PRO A 176 -4.19 11.50 -1.50
N LEU A 177 -3.17 10.65 -1.41
CA LEU A 177 -2.65 10.01 -2.62
C LEU A 177 -3.73 9.08 -3.18
N TRP A 178 -4.39 8.34 -2.28
CA TRP A 178 -5.59 7.59 -2.56
C TRP A 178 -6.44 7.32 -1.32
N GLY A 179 -7.70 6.94 -1.53
CA GLY A 179 -8.50 6.26 -0.51
C GLY A 179 -8.99 4.91 -1.03
N THR A 180 -9.52 4.10 -0.14
CA THR A 180 -10.05 2.77 -0.44
C THR A 180 -11.13 2.35 0.56
N ALA A 181 -11.82 1.25 0.29
CA ALA A 181 -12.80 0.64 1.17
C ALA A 181 -12.21 -0.60 1.87
N GLN A 182 -12.31 -0.68 3.21
CA GLN A 182 -11.92 -1.87 3.97
C GLN A 182 -12.97 -2.98 3.81
N LEU A 183 -12.85 -3.77 2.75
CA LEU A 183 -13.79 -4.86 2.40
C LEU A 183 -13.34 -6.25 2.90
N PHE A 184 -12.51 -6.30 3.93
CA PHE A 184 -11.86 -7.57 4.34
C PHE A 184 -11.83 -7.84 5.85
N MET A 185 -11.95 -6.82 6.69
CA MET A 185 -11.82 -6.93 8.15
C MET A 185 -13.12 -7.37 8.83
N HIS A 186 -14.25 -6.75 8.47
CA HIS A 186 -15.53 -7.03 9.13
C HIS A 186 -16.00 -8.47 8.82
N PRO A 187 -16.59 -9.21 9.80
CA PRO A 187 -17.02 -10.61 9.62
C PRO A 187 -17.93 -10.87 8.41
N ARG A 188 -18.71 -9.86 8.00
CA ARG A 188 -19.56 -9.91 6.80
C ARG A 188 -18.80 -10.26 5.51
N TYR A 189 -17.51 -10.00 5.45
CA TYR A 189 -16.65 -10.23 4.27
C TYR A 189 -15.87 -11.54 4.34
N MET A 190 -16.13 -12.42 5.31
CA MET A 190 -15.37 -13.66 5.50
C MET A 190 -15.40 -14.62 4.30
N HIS A 191 -16.34 -14.43 3.36
CA HIS A 191 -16.50 -15.22 2.13
C HIS A 191 -16.35 -14.36 0.87
N GLY A 192 -15.59 -13.26 0.93
CA GLY A 192 -15.45 -12.32 -0.18
C GLY A 192 -16.36 -11.10 -0.05
N ALA A 193 -16.14 -10.12 -0.92
CA ALA A 193 -16.95 -8.91 -0.99
C ALA A 193 -17.63 -8.82 -2.36
N ALA A 194 -16.90 -8.46 -3.41
CA ALA A 194 -17.36 -8.58 -4.79
C ALA A 194 -17.45 -10.04 -5.25
N THR A 195 -16.64 -10.94 -4.66
CA THR A 195 -16.66 -12.38 -4.94
C THR A 195 -17.53 -13.18 -3.97
N SER A 196 -18.34 -12.50 -3.14
CA SER A 196 -19.17 -13.19 -2.16
C SER A 196 -20.23 -14.09 -2.81
N SER A 197 -20.45 -15.26 -2.20
CA SER A 197 -21.61 -16.11 -2.50
C SER A 197 -22.94 -15.49 -2.07
N GLU A 198 -22.91 -14.45 -1.23
CA GLU A 198 -24.09 -13.79 -0.66
C GLU A 198 -24.38 -12.43 -1.33
N LEU A 199 -25.54 -12.32 -2.00
CA LEU A 199 -25.98 -11.10 -2.68
C LEU A 199 -26.00 -9.87 -1.75
N GLY A 200 -26.40 -10.06 -0.49
CA GLY A 200 -26.43 -8.98 0.50
C GLY A 200 -25.04 -8.42 0.81
N VAL A 201 -24.01 -9.26 0.81
CA VAL A 201 -22.61 -8.85 1.03
C VAL A 201 -22.09 -8.07 -0.18
N TYR A 202 -22.35 -8.57 -1.40
CA TYR A 202 -22.01 -7.86 -2.64
C TYR A 202 -22.61 -6.44 -2.67
N ALA A 203 -23.91 -6.32 -2.35
CA ALA A 203 -24.59 -5.03 -2.32
C ALA A 203 -24.03 -4.09 -1.25
N TYR A 204 -23.68 -4.61 -0.06
CA TYR A 204 -23.08 -3.82 1.01
C TYR A 204 -21.69 -3.32 0.63
N ALA A 205 -20.86 -4.19 0.03
CA ALA A 205 -19.53 -3.83 -0.47
C ALA A 205 -19.60 -2.73 -1.52
N ALA A 206 -20.54 -2.82 -2.46
CA ALA A 206 -20.76 -1.79 -3.48
C ALA A 206 -21.16 -0.45 -2.85
N ALA A 207 -22.03 -0.47 -1.83
CA ALA A 207 -22.43 0.74 -1.12
C ALA A 207 -21.26 1.37 -0.32
N GLN A 208 -20.38 0.54 0.24
CA GLN A 208 -19.17 1.00 0.92
C GLN A 208 -18.16 1.63 -0.06
N VAL A 209 -17.89 0.97 -1.20
CA VAL A 209 -17.00 1.52 -2.26
C VAL A 209 -17.54 2.82 -2.83
N LYS A 210 -18.86 2.89 -3.08
CA LYS A 210 -19.51 4.14 -3.49
C LYS A 210 -19.19 5.27 -2.51
N LYS A 211 -19.37 5.04 -1.20
CA LYS A 211 -19.14 6.07 -0.18
C LYS A 211 -17.66 6.42 -0.02
N ALA A 212 -16.78 5.42 0.01
CA ALA A 212 -15.34 5.64 0.11
C ALA A 212 -14.83 6.46 -1.09
N MET A 213 -15.28 6.16 -2.32
CA MET A 213 -14.91 6.91 -3.52
C MET A 213 -15.43 8.36 -3.50
N GLU A 214 -16.64 8.61 -2.99
CA GLU A 214 -17.16 9.97 -2.77
C GLU A 214 -16.29 10.77 -1.80
N VAL A 215 -15.89 10.14 -0.69
CA VAL A 215 -15.01 10.74 0.31
C VAL A 215 -13.63 11.03 -0.27
N THR A 216 -13.02 10.07 -0.99
CA THR A 216 -11.76 10.27 -1.69
C THR A 216 -11.86 11.45 -2.66
N HIS A 217 -12.94 11.53 -3.43
CA HIS A 217 -13.17 12.65 -4.35
C HIS A 217 -13.31 13.99 -3.61
N TYR A 218 -14.10 14.04 -2.53
CA TYR A 218 -14.32 15.23 -1.71
C TYR A 218 -13.03 15.77 -1.07
N LEU A 219 -12.16 14.87 -0.61
CA LEU A 219 -10.85 15.20 -0.04
C LEU A 219 -9.81 15.57 -1.11
N GLY A 220 -10.13 15.44 -2.40
CA GLY A 220 -9.21 15.74 -3.50
C GLY A 220 -8.16 14.65 -3.72
N GLY A 221 -8.50 13.40 -3.43
CA GLY A 221 -7.65 12.24 -3.67
C GLY A 221 -7.29 12.09 -5.14
N GLU A 222 -6.09 11.57 -5.41
CA GLU A 222 -5.59 11.47 -6.79
C GLU A 222 -5.74 10.08 -7.41
N ASN A 223 -5.96 9.06 -6.59
CA ASN A 223 -6.25 7.69 -7.02
C ASN A 223 -7.27 7.03 -6.07
N TYR A 224 -7.78 5.87 -6.43
CA TYR A 224 -8.63 5.03 -5.59
C TYR A 224 -8.24 3.56 -5.79
N VAL A 225 -7.95 2.86 -4.70
CA VAL A 225 -7.37 1.51 -4.71
C VAL A 225 -8.43 0.44 -4.47
N PHE A 226 -8.22 -0.74 -5.05
CA PHE A 226 -8.88 -1.99 -4.72
C PHE A 226 -7.81 -3.02 -4.40
N TRP A 227 -7.69 -3.38 -3.12
CA TRP A 227 -6.94 -4.55 -2.68
C TRP A 227 -7.93 -5.67 -2.33
N GLY A 228 -7.81 -6.79 -3.02
CA GLY A 228 -8.74 -7.92 -2.96
C GLY A 228 -8.57 -8.81 -1.72
N GLY A 229 -8.39 -8.28 -0.51
CA GLY A 229 -8.01 -9.09 0.66
C GLY A 229 -8.94 -10.27 1.00
N ARG A 230 -10.20 -10.29 0.52
CA ARG A 230 -11.09 -11.47 0.59
C ARG A 230 -11.58 -11.96 -0.78
N GLU A 231 -11.13 -11.32 -1.86
CA GLU A 231 -11.51 -11.61 -3.24
C GLU A 231 -10.66 -12.77 -3.77
N GLY A 232 -11.04 -13.97 -3.35
CA GLY A 232 -10.30 -15.20 -3.57
C GLY A 232 -10.98 -16.33 -2.82
N TYR A 233 -10.28 -17.46 -2.64
CA TYR A 233 -10.86 -18.63 -2.00
C TYR A 233 -9.98 -19.24 -0.91
N GLN A 234 -10.62 -20.05 -0.06
CA GLN A 234 -9.94 -20.95 0.89
C GLN A 234 -9.87 -22.38 0.36
N THR A 235 -10.89 -22.84 -0.39
CA THR A 235 -10.91 -24.16 -1.04
C THR A 235 -11.69 -24.12 -2.34
N LEU A 236 -11.16 -24.73 -3.40
CA LEU A 236 -11.86 -24.82 -4.68
C LEU A 236 -13.10 -25.72 -4.62
N LEU A 237 -13.22 -26.59 -3.61
CA LEU A 237 -14.34 -27.53 -3.49
C LEU A 237 -15.70 -26.84 -3.32
N ASN A 238 -15.71 -25.59 -2.85
CA ASN A 238 -16.93 -24.79 -2.67
C ASN A 238 -16.89 -23.45 -3.41
N THR A 239 -15.98 -23.29 -4.36
CA THR A 239 -15.75 -22.03 -5.07
C THR A 239 -16.10 -22.21 -6.55
N ASP A 240 -17.03 -21.39 -7.05
CA ASP A 240 -17.27 -21.23 -8.48
C ASP A 240 -16.42 -20.06 -8.98
N MET A 241 -15.17 -20.38 -9.32
CA MET A 241 -14.15 -19.37 -9.63
C MET A 241 -14.51 -18.51 -10.85
N GLU A 242 -15.11 -19.09 -11.88
CA GLU A 242 -15.51 -18.32 -13.06
C GLU A 242 -16.57 -17.27 -12.68
N ARG A 243 -17.57 -17.71 -11.90
CA ARG A 243 -18.66 -16.83 -11.46
C ARG A 243 -18.17 -15.71 -10.53
N GLU A 244 -17.24 -16.02 -9.62
CA GLU A 244 -16.66 -15.02 -8.73
C GLU A 244 -15.83 -13.97 -9.50
N LEU A 245 -15.02 -14.40 -10.47
CA LEU A 245 -14.26 -13.49 -11.34
C LEU A 245 -15.20 -12.61 -12.19
N ASP A 246 -16.29 -13.18 -12.72
CA ASP A 246 -17.32 -12.43 -13.45
C ASP A 246 -18.00 -11.38 -12.55
N HIS A 247 -18.34 -11.73 -11.31
CA HIS A 247 -18.91 -10.79 -10.35
C HIS A 247 -17.95 -9.66 -9.99
N MET A 248 -16.66 -9.99 -9.76
CA MET A 248 -15.62 -9.01 -9.49
C MET A 248 -15.43 -8.05 -10.67
N ALA A 249 -15.45 -8.56 -11.91
CA ALA A 249 -15.40 -7.73 -13.10
C ALA A 249 -16.59 -6.76 -13.18
N LYS A 250 -17.83 -7.25 -12.95
CA LYS A 250 -19.03 -6.38 -12.90
C LYS A 250 -18.99 -5.35 -11.79
N PHE A 251 -18.39 -5.68 -10.67
CA PHE A 251 -18.20 -4.76 -9.56
C PHE A 251 -17.24 -3.61 -9.94
N LEU A 252 -16.10 -3.94 -10.57
CA LEU A 252 -15.12 -2.97 -11.03
C LEU A 252 -15.63 -2.11 -12.19
N GLU A 253 -16.39 -2.69 -13.14
CA GLU A 253 -17.11 -1.95 -14.18
C GLU A 253 -18.05 -0.90 -13.56
N ALA A 254 -18.82 -1.30 -12.54
CA ALA A 254 -19.74 -0.40 -11.84
C ALA A 254 -18.99 0.70 -11.08
N ALA A 255 -17.86 0.40 -10.45
CA ALA A 255 -17.02 1.40 -9.80
C ALA A 255 -16.43 2.41 -10.79
N ALA A 256 -15.94 1.95 -11.95
CA ALA A 256 -15.47 2.82 -13.04
C ALA A 256 -16.60 3.70 -13.61
N ALA A 257 -17.80 3.15 -13.79
CA ALA A 257 -18.97 3.92 -14.19
C ALA A 257 -19.35 4.97 -13.13
N TYR A 258 -19.26 4.62 -11.84
CA TYR A 258 -19.58 5.52 -10.75
C TYR A 258 -18.59 6.68 -10.62
N LYS A 259 -17.28 6.38 -10.73
CA LYS A 259 -16.21 7.38 -10.84
C LYS A 259 -16.53 8.42 -11.91
N LYS A 260 -16.90 7.98 -13.12
CA LYS A 260 -17.29 8.87 -14.24
C LYS A 260 -18.53 9.70 -13.87
N LYS A 261 -19.54 9.07 -13.26
CA LYS A 261 -20.78 9.73 -12.84
C LYS A 261 -20.57 10.86 -11.84
N ILE A 262 -19.65 10.70 -10.88
CA ILE A 262 -19.36 11.74 -9.87
C ILE A 262 -18.28 12.73 -10.31
N GLY A 263 -17.72 12.59 -11.51
CA GLY A 263 -16.64 13.46 -12.00
C GLY A 263 -15.29 13.24 -11.31
N PHE A 264 -15.05 12.04 -10.75
CA PHE A 264 -13.77 11.72 -10.13
C PHE A 264 -12.71 11.42 -11.18
N ASN A 265 -11.69 12.28 -11.26
CA ASN A 265 -10.62 12.19 -12.25
C ASN A 265 -9.43 11.33 -11.84
N GLY A 266 -9.38 10.82 -10.60
CA GLY A 266 -8.25 10.03 -10.11
C GLY A 266 -8.08 8.69 -10.84
N THR A 267 -6.94 8.03 -10.70
CA THR A 267 -6.72 6.70 -11.29
C THR A 267 -7.38 5.62 -10.45
N LEU A 268 -8.01 4.61 -11.06
CA LEU A 268 -8.40 3.39 -10.32
C LEU A 268 -7.24 2.40 -10.34
N LEU A 269 -6.92 1.82 -9.18
CA LEU A 269 -5.77 0.96 -8.99
C LEU A 269 -6.22 -0.41 -8.48
N ILE A 270 -5.71 -1.49 -9.07
CA ILE A 270 -5.77 -2.84 -8.46
C ILE A 270 -4.43 -3.11 -7.81
N GLU A 271 -4.44 -3.68 -6.62
CA GLU A 271 -3.25 -4.00 -5.84
C GLU A 271 -3.05 -5.51 -5.75
N PRO A 272 -2.15 -6.08 -6.58
CA PRO A 272 -1.96 -7.52 -6.62
C PRO A 272 -1.38 -8.07 -5.31
N LYS A 273 -1.85 -9.25 -4.92
CA LYS A 273 -1.30 -10.08 -3.85
C LYS A 273 -1.64 -11.55 -4.14
N PRO A 274 -0.74 -12.51 -3.89
CA PRO A 274 -1.01 -13.92 -4.19
C PRO A 274 -2.00 -14.60 -3.23
N GLN A 275 -1.92 -14.26 -1.95
CA GLN A 275 -2.58 -14.95 -0.86
C GLN A 275 -2.50 -14.10 0.42
N GLU A 276 -3.01 -14.63 1.53
CA GLU A 276 -3.05 -13.99 2.85
C GLU A 276 -3.96 -12.75 2.87
N PRO A 277 -5.19 -12.87 3.42
CA PRO A 277 -5.69 -13.97 4.23
C PRO A 277 -6.39 -15.10 3.45
N THR A 278 -6.51 -15.00 2.13
CA THR A 278 -7.01 -16.10 1.28
C THR A 278 -5.95 -17.18 1.08
N LYS A 279 -6.36 -18.40 0.73
CA LYS A 279 -5.42 -19.44 0.26
C LYS A 279 -4.90 -19.08 -1.14
N HIS A 280 -5.74 -18.45 -1.94
CA HIS A 280 -5.43 -17.92 -3.27
C HIS A 280 -6.29 -16.68 -3.47
N GLN A 281 -5.65 -15.55 -3.75
CA GLN A 281 -6.30 -14.31 -4.14
C GLN A 281 -6.25 -14.18 -5.67
N TYR A 282 -7.31 -13.62 -6.27
CA TYR A 282 -7.48 -13.67 -7.72
C TYR A 282 -6.52 -12.74 -8.49
N ASP A 283 -6.22 -11.58 -7.92
CA ASP A 283 -5.23 -10.61 -8.37
C ASP A 283 -3.82 -11.00 -7.91
N TRP A 284 -3.36 -12.20 -8.32
CA TRP A 284 -2.17 -12.86 -7.76
C TRP A 284 -0.85 -12.07 -7.86
N ASP A 285 -0.56 -11.56 -9.05
CA ASP A 285 0.64 -10.78 -9.39
C ASP A 285 0.32 -9.78 -10.51
N ALA A 286 1.30 -8.98 -10.94
CA ALA A 286 1.10 -8.02 -12.02
C ALA A 286 0.58 -8.68 -13.31
N ALA A 287 1.13 -9.81 -13.74
CA ALA A 287 0.77 -10.46 -15.00
C ALA A 287 -0.65 -11.06 -14.98
N THR A 288 -1.03 -11.72 -13.89
CA THR A 288 -2.34 -12.32 -13.65
C THR A 288 -3.42 -11.24 -13.60
N THR A 289 -3.14 -10.17 -12.87
CA THR A 289 -4.04 -9.01 -12.77
C THR A 289 -4.22 -8.35 -14.13
N LEU A 290 -3.14 -8.17 -14.90
CA LEU A 290 -3.21 -7.64 -16.27
C LEU A 290 -4.07 -8.52 -17.19
N ASN A 291 -3.93 -9.84 -17.09
CA ASN A 291 -4.74 -10.76 -17.88
C ASN A 291 -6.23 -10.65 -17.53
N PHE A 292 -6.57 -10.56 -16.25
CA PHE A 292 -7.94 -10.31 -15.80
C PHE A 292 -8.49 -8.99 -16.39
N LEU A 293 -7.74 -7.88 -16.25
CA LEU A 293 -8.16 -6.59 -16.77
C LEU A 293 -8.35 -6.61 -18.30
N ARG A 294 -7.49 -7.32 -19.04
CA ARG A 294 -7.65 -7.51 -20.50
C ARG A 294 -8.90 -8.30 -20.84
N LYS A 295 -9.13 -9.43 -20.17
CA LYS A 295 -10.28 -10.31 -20.41
C LYS A 295 -11.61 -9.55 -20.30
N TYR A 296 -11.72 -8.67 -19.30
CA TYR A 296 -12.95 -7.94 -19.00
C TYR A 296 -12.99 -6.49 -19.52
N GLY A 297 -11.98 -6.05 -20.30
CA GLY A 297 -11.96 -4.70 -20.88
C GLY A 297 -11.78 -3.57 -19.85
N LEU A 298 -11.09 -3.83 -18.75
CA LEU A 298 -10.88 -2.93 -17.61
C LEU A 298 -9.52 -2.23 -17.63
N LEU A 299 -8.91 -2.03 -18.80
CA LEU A 299 -7.61 -1.36 -18.94
C LEU A 299 -7.63 0.15 -18.62
N GLU A 300 -8.76 0.71 -18.18
CA GLU A 300 -8.80 2.04 -17.56
C GLU A 300 -8.22 2.07 -16.13
N PHE A 301 -8.04 0.89 -15.52
CA PHE A 301 -7.32 0.73 -14.26
C PHE A 301 -5.80 0.72 -14.49
N LYS A 302 -5.04 0.97 -13.43
CA LYS A 302 -3.60 0.71 -13.34
C LYS A 302 -3.30 -0.19 -12.14
N LEU A 303 -2.05 -0.53 -11.92
CA LEU A 303 -1.60 -1.36 -10.82
C LEU A 303 -0.97 -0.52 -9.71
N ASN A 304 -1.32 -0.85 -8.47
CA ASN A 304 -0.57 -0.50 -7.27
C ASN A 304 0.32 -1.70 -6.93
N ILE A 305 1.64 -1.60 -7.12
CA ILE A 305 2.54 -2.72 -6.84
C ILE A 305 3.10 -2.58 -5.43
N GLU A 306 2.91 -3.59 -4.61
CA GLU A 306 3.55 -3.69 -3.30
C GLU A 306 4.73 -4.66 -3.35
N CYS A 307 5.87 -4.26 -2.78
CA CYS A 307 7.09 -5.07 -2.83
C CYS A 307 7.02 -6.34 -1.97
N ASN A 308 6.37 -6.33 -0.81
CA ASN A 308 6.16 -7.56 -0.03
C ASN A 308 5.19 -8.51 -0.77
N HIS A 309 4.12 -8.00 -1.38
CA HIS A 309 3.21 -8.82 -2.17
C HIS A 309 3.89 -9.49 -3.38
N ALA A 310 4.75 -8.77 -4.10
CA ALA A 310 5.52 -9.31 -5.22
C ALA A 310 6.47 -10.45 -4.77
N THR A 311 7.14 -10.29 -3.62
CA THR A 311 8.01 -11.34 -3.09
C THR A 311 7.24 -12.56 -2.59
N LEU A 312 6.06 -12.36 -1.99
CA LEU A 312 5.15 -13.45 -1.64
C LEU A 312 4.65 -14.23 -2.87
N SER A 313 4.54 -13.59 -4.04
CA SER A 313 4.09 -14.26 -5.27
C SER A 313 5.19 -15.06 -5.97
N GLY A 314 6.42 -15.01 -5.43
CA GLY A 314 7.61 -15.66 -6.00
C GLY A 314 8.41 -14.76 -6.95
N HIS A 315 8.11 -13.46 -7.01
CA HIS A 315 8.77 -12.49 -7.89
C HIS A 315 9.65 -11.52 -7.10
N SER A 316 10.58 -10.82 -7.75
CA SER A 316 11.18 -9.63 -7.11
C SER A 316 10.24 -8.43 -7.27
N CYS A 317 10.35 -7.42 -6.40
CA CYS A 317 9.57 -6.19 -6.58
C CYS A 317 9.88 -5.54 -7.94
N HIS A 318 11.16 -5.49 -8.31
CA HIS A 318 11.58 -5.03 -9.64
C HIS A 318 10.91 -5.78 -10.82
N HIS A 319 10.67 -7.09 -10.70
CA HIS A 319 9.99 -7.85 -11.76
C HIS A 319 8.55 -7.37 -11.99
N ASP A 320 7.77 -7.25 -10.92
CA ASP A 320 6.37 -6.82 -11.02
C ASP A 320 6.25 -5.37 -11.49
N LEU A 321 7.19 -4.51 -11.06
CA LEU A 321 7.29 -3.14 -11.55
C LEU A 321 7.60 -3.06 -13.05
N GLU A 322 8.59 -3.81 -13.54
CA GLU A 322 8.89 -3.85 -14.98
C GLU A 322 7.73 -4.45 -15.78
N THR A 323 7.10 -5.52 -15.27
CA THR A 323 5.92 -6.13 -15.89
C THR A 323 4.78 -5.12 -16.01
N ALA A 324 4.47 -4.37 -14.95
CA ALA A 324 3.48 -3.31 -15.00
C ALA A 324 3.90 -2.18 -15.97
N ARG A 325 5.16 -1.75 -15.93
CA ARG A 325 5.71 -0.63 -16.72
C ARG A 325 5.66 -0.91 -18.23
N ILE A 326 6.18 -2.05 -18.68
CA ILE A 326 6.23 -2.37 -20.12
C ILE A 326 4.83 -2.52 -20.75
N ASN A 327 3.82 -2.79 -19.91
CA ASN A 327 2.43 -2.87 -20.34
C ASN A 327 1.69 -1.52 -20.21
N GLY A 328 2.34 -0.45 -19.74
CA GLY A 328 1.74 0.87 -19.54
C GLY A 328 0.83 0.97 -18.30
N MET A 329 1.00 0.06 -17.35
CA MET A 329 0.03 -0.20 -16.27
C MET A 329 0.59 0.09 -14.87
N LEU A 330 1.87 0.44 -14.73
CA LEU A 330 2.42 0.90 -13.46
C LEU A 330 1.76 2.24 -13.05
N GLY A 331 1.04 2.24 -11.94
CA GLY A 331 0.27 3.39 -11.45
C GLY A 331 0.75 3.93 -10.12
N ASN A 332 0.95 3.05 -9.13
CA ASN A 332 1.39 3.40 -7.78
C ASN A 332 2.32 2.31 -7.23
N ILE A 333 3.06 2.63 -6.16
CA ILE A 333 3.87 1.65 -5.43
C ILE A 333 3.59 1.75 -3.94
N ASP A 334 3.36 0.61 -3.30
CA ASP A 334 3.46 0.47 -1.85
C ASP A 334 4.88 0.03 -1.47
N ALA A 335 5.58 0.95 -0.82
CA ALA A 335 7.01 0.91 -0.53
C ALA A 335 7.29 0.21 0.80
N ASN A 336 7.36 -1.11 0.75
CA ASN A 336 7.75 -1.93 1.89
C ASN A 336 8.72 -3.04 1.46
N THR A 337 9.00 -3.98 2.35
CA THR A 337 9.74 -5.20 2.05
C THR A 337 9.18 -6.35 2.89
N GLY A 338 9.24 -7.54 2.30
CA GLY A 338 9.10 -8.80 3.01
C GLY A 338 10.39 -9.23 3.68
N ASP A 339 10.34 -10.42 4.27
CA ASP A 339 11.51 -11.15 4.73
C ASP A 339 11.59 -12.47 3.95
N PRO A 340 12.69 -12.76 3.21
CA PRO A 340 12.77 -13.96 2.37
C PRO A 340 12.75 -15.29 3.15
N GLN A 341 12.87 -15.26 4.48
CA GLN A 341 12.73 -16.43 5.35
C GLN A 341 11.30 -16.59 5.90
N VAL A 342 10.41 -15.66 5.56
CA VAL A 342 9.07 -15.52 6.13
C VAL A 342 8.02 -15.56 5.01
N GLY A 343 7.15 -16.58 5.05
CA GLY A 343 6.12 -16.80 4.03
C GLY A 343 4.81 -16.05 4.24
N TRP A 344 4.86 -14.88 4.89
CA TRP A 344 3.71 -14.00 5.13
C TRP A 344 4.13 -12.53 5.06
N ASP A 345 3.14 -11.64 5.08
CA ASP A 345 3.31 -10.21 4.93
C ASP A 345 3.88 -9.56 6.20
N THR A 346 5.10 -9.03 6.10
CA THR A 346 5.81 -8.45 7.23
C THR A 346 5.67 -6.94 7.30
N ASP A 347 5.32 -6.29 6.19
CA ASP A 347 5.15 -4.85 6.01
C ASP A 347 6.32 -4.06 6.60
N GLN A 348 7.56 -4.49 6.33
CA GLN A 348 8.74 -3.78 6.81
C GLN A 348 9.02 -2.57 5.93
N PHE A 349 9.58 -1.50 6.49
CA PHE A 349 10.07 -0.40 5.65
C PHE A 349 11.20 -0.91 4.76
N LEU A 350 11.18 -0.54 3.47
CA LEU A 350 12.25 -0.88 2.54
C LEU A 350 13.56 -0.19 2.97
N THR A 351 14.56 -1.00 3.36
CA THR A 351 15.87 -0.51 3.81
C THR A 351 17.04 -1.06 2.99
N ASP A 352 16.78 -1.96 2.05
CA ASP A 352 17.77 -2.41 1.07
C ASP A 352 17.94 -1.36 -0.05
N VAL A 353 19.12 -0.74 -0.09
CA VAL A 353 19.47 0.28 -1.09
C VAL A 353 19.61 -0.31 -2.49
N GLY A 354 20.01 -1.57 -2.63
CA GLY A 354 20.08 -2.27 -3.91
C GLY A 354 18.68 -2.44 -4.50
N GLU A 355 17.74 -2.99 -3.73
CA GLU A 355 16.35 -3.13 -4.18
C GLU A 355 15.73 -1.76 -4.48
N ALA A 356 15.93 -0.75 -3.62
CA ALA A 356 15.47 0.61 -3.86
C ALA A 356 16.04 1.22 -5.16
N THR A 357 17.30 0.90 -5.50
CA THR A 357 17.91 1.32 -6.77
C THR A 357 17.21 0.67 -7.97
N MET A 358 16.92 -0.63 -7.90
CA MET A 358 16.18 -1.34 -8.96
C MET A 358 14.75 -0.83 -9.13
N VAL A 359 14.04 -0.61 -8.02
CA VAL A 359 12.71 0.03 -8.02
C VAL A 359 12.76 1.40 -8.71
N MET A 360 13.76 2.23 -8.39
CA MET A 360 13.88 3.56 -8.98
C MET A 360 14.30 3.53 -10.46
N ILE A 361 15.01 2.51 -10.93
CA ILE A 361 15.25 2.31 -12.38
C ILE A 361 13.91 2.15 -13.11
N SER A 362 13.01 1.30 -12.61
CA SER A 362 11.67 1.14 -13.19
C SER A 362 10.86 2.43 -13.16
N VAL A 363 10.90 3.17 -12.04
CA VAL A 363 10.18 4.45 -11.92
C VAL A 363 10.71 5.52 -12.88
N ILE A 364 12.03 5.66 -13.03
CA ILE A 364 12.62 6.62 -13.97
C ILE A 364 12.23 6.23 -15.41
N ARG A 365 12.32 4.94 -15.77
CA ARG A 365 11.91 4.44 -17.10
C ARG A 365 10.41 4.59 -17.37
N ASN A 366 9.58 4.64 -16.33
CA ASN A 366 8.15 4.93 -16.44
C ASN A 366 7.86 6.43 -16.62
N GLY A 367 8.87 7.31 -16.46
CA GLY A 367 8.69 8.77 -16.43
C GLY A 367 8.21 9.32 -15.08
N GLY A 368 8.17 8.48 -14.04
CA GLY A 368 7.63 8.78 -12.71
C GLY A 368 6.34 8.01 -12.42
N LEU A 369 5.69 8.32 -11.28
CA LEU A 369 4.47 7.64 -10.84
C LEU A 369 3.22 8.53 -10.88
N ALA A 370 3.34 9.85 -11.03
CA ALA A 370 2.20 10.75 -10.96
C ALA A 370 1.06 10.33 -11.93
N PRO A 371 -0.21 10.29 -11.48
CA PRO A 371 -0.71 10.78 -10.19
C PRO A 371 -0.51 9.83 -8.97
N GLY A 372 0.03 8.62 -9.14
CA GLY A 372 0.50 7.78 -8.03
C GLY A 372 1.80 8.29 -7.37
N GLY A 373 2.33 7.51 -6.44
CA GLY A 373 3.54 7.81 -5.67
C GLY A 373 4.00 6.58 -4.88
N PHE A 374 4.85 6.80 -3.87
CA PHE A 374 5.26 5.78 -2.92
C PHE A 374 4.47 5.92 -1.62
N ASN A 375 3.51 5.02 -1.37
CA ASN A 375 2.86 4.94 -0.07
C ASN A 375 3.64 3.97 0.83
N PHE A 376 3.95 4.38 2.06
CA PHE A 376 4.58 3.49 3.02
C PHE A 376 3.52 2.58 3.64
N ASP A 377 3.11 1.55 2.90
CA ASP A 377 2.35 0.43 3.45
C ASP A 377 3.27 -0.46 4.31
N ALA A 378 3.78 0.15 5.38
CA ALA A 378 4.76 -0.43 6.26
C ALA A 378 4.43 -0.10 7.71
N LYS A 379 4.71 -1.03 8.61
CA LYS A 379 4.45 -0.91 10.05
C LYS A 379 5.73 -0.96 10.86
N LEU A 380 5.70 -0.28 12.00
CA LEU A 380 6.68 -0.50 13.05
C LEU A 380 6.67 -1.96 13.49
N ARG A 381 7.84 -2.48 13.87
CA ARG A 381 7.94 -3.81 14.48
C ARG A 381 7.13 -3.85 15.77
N ARG A 382 6.77 -5.05 16.22
CA ARG A 382 5.91 -5.25 17.40
C ARG A 382 6.56 -4.64 18.64
N GLU A 383 7.86 -4.76 18.75
CA GLU A 383 8.72 -4.29 19.84
C GLU A 383 9.18 -2.83 19.72
N SER A 384 8.90 -2.15 18.59
CA SER A 384 9.14 -0.71 18.42
C SER A 384 7.92 0.07 18.91
N THR A 385 7.91 0.43 20.18
CA THR A 385 6.73 0.95 20.91
C THR A 385 6.73 2.45 21.14
N ASP A 386 7.83 3.13 20.84
CA ASP A 386 7.98 4.55 21.14
C ASP A 386 7.42 5.40 20.00
N VAL A 387 6.82 6.54 20.32
CA VAL A 387 6.22 7.41 19.29
C VAL A 387 7.26 7.94 18.29
N GLU A 388 8.52 8.07 18.71
CA GLU A 388 9.62 8.49 17.84
C GLU A 388 10.00 7.43 16.80
N ASP A 389 9.74 6.15 17.08
CA ASP A 389 10.02 5.06 16.13
C ASP A 389 9.26 5.26 14.81
N LEU A 390 8.06 5.88 14.87
CA LEU A 390 7.29 6.22 13.67
C LEU A 390 8.10 7.12 12.74
N PHE A 391 8.81 8.12 13.27
CA PHE A 391 9.65 8.99 12.48
C PHE A 391 10.92 8.28 12.00
N ILE A 392 11.59 7.54 12.89
CA ILE A 392 12.82 6.82 12.55
C ILE A 392 12.58 5.85 11.39
N ALA A 393 11.49 5.08 11.43
CA ALA A 393 11.15 4.11 10.40
C ALA A 393 10.81 4.78 9.05
N HIS A 394 9.98 5.83 9.06
CA HIS A 394 9.65 6.57 7.85
C HIS A 394 10.87 7.26 7.25
N ILE A 395 11.72 7.91 8.07
CA ILE A 395 12.97 8.51 7.61
C ILE A 395 13.86 7.47 6.95
N SER A 396 13.99 6.27 7.54
CA SER A 396 14.77 5.18 6.97
C SER A 396 14.27 4.77 5.59
N GLY A 397 12.96 4.56 5.43
CA GLY A 397 12.36 4.21 4.13
C GLY A 397 12.50 5.31 3.08
N MET A 398 12.24 6.57 3.48
CA MET A 398 12.37 7.74 2.61
C MET A 398 13.81 7.96 2.14
N ASP A 399 14.79 7.87 3.05
CA ASP A 399 16.21 8.00 2.70
C ASP A 399 16.68 6.85 1.81
N THR A 400 16.19 5.63 2.03
CA THR A 400 16.54 4.47 1.21
C THR A 400 16.08 4.64 -0.23
N LEU A 401 14.82 5.06 -0.44
CA LEU A 401 14.30 5.36 -1.78
C LEU A 401 14.96 6.58 -2.42
N ALA A 402 15.26 7.63 -1.65
CA ALA A 402 15.98 8.80 -2.15
C ALA A 402 17.41 8.46 -2.59
N ARG A 403 18.11 7.57 -1.84
CA ARG A 403 19.41 7.04 -2.23
C ARG A 403 19.30 6.17 -3.48
N GLY A 404 18.29 5.30 -3.54
CA GLY A 404 17.97 4.51 -4.73
C GLY A 404 17.75 5.37 -5.98
N LEU A 405 17.07 6.52 -5.84
CA LEU A 405 16.85 7.47 -6.95
C LEU A 405 18.17 8.05 -7.48
N ARG A 406 19.07 8.47 -6.59
CA ARG A 406 20.40 8.98 -6.98
C ARG A 406 21.22 7.90 -7.69
N ASN A 407 21.23 6.68 -7.15
CA ASN A 407 21.97 5.56 -7.72
C ASN A 407 21.42 5.15 -9.08
N ALA A 408 20.10 5.08 -9.24
CA ALA A 408 19.43 4.77 -10.49
C ALA A 408 19.71 5.82 -11.56
N ALA A 409 19.68 7.12 -11.18
CA ALA A 409 20.03 8.20 -12.09
C ALA A 409 21.49 8.07 -12.57
N LYS A 410 22.43 7.83 -11.66
CA LYS A 410 23.85 7.58 -12.00
C LYS A 410 24.01 6.43 -13.00
N LEU A 411 23.32 5.30 -12.79
CA LEU A 411 23.36 4.15 -13.70
C LEU A 411 22.80 4.46 -15.09
N ILE A 412 21.73 5.25 -15.15
CA ILE A 412 21.09 5.63 -16.42
C ILE A 412 21.97 6.63 -17.19
N GLU A 413 22.57 7.60 -16.50
CA GLU A 413 23.47 8.59 -17.11
C GLU A 413 24.80 7.97 -17.56
N ASP A 414 25.35 7.02 -16.79
CA ASP A 414 26.56 6.28 -17.14
C ASP A 414 26.35 5.40 -18.38
N GLY A 415 25.18 4.78 -18.53
CA GLY A 415 24.79 4.04 -19.73
C GLY A 415 25.46 2.67 -19.89
N SER A 416 26.40 2.25 -19.04
CA SER A 416 27.11 0.96 -19.21
C SER A 416 26.17 -0.25 -19.20
N LEU A 417 25.12 -0.24 -18.36
CA LEU A 417 24.10 -1.30 -18.36
C LEU A 417 23.26 -1.28 -19.65
N ALA A 418 22.92 -0.09 -20.15
CA ALA A 418 22.16 0.05 -21.39
C ALA A 418 22.98 -0.40 -22.59
N GLU A 419 24.28 -0.09 -22.62
CA GLU A 419 25.21 -0.54 -23.66
C GLU A 419 25.37 -2.07 -23.63
N LEU A 420 25.48 -2.68 -22.44
CA LEU A 420 25.56 -4.14 -22.29
C LEU A 420 24.30 -4.81 -22.87
N VAL A 421 23.11 -4.27 -22.57
CA VAL A 421 21.85 -4.76 -23.14
C VAL A 421 21.80 -4.55 -24.66
N SER A 422 22.13 -3.36 -25.17
CA SER A 422 22.13 -3.07 -26.62
C SER A 422 23.06 -4.03 -27.37
N LYS A 423 24.28 -4.24 -26.90
CA LYS A 423 25.23 -5.20 -27.48
C LYS A 423 24.66 -6.62 -27.52
N ARG A 424 23.95 -7.04 -26.47
CA ARG A 424 23.33 -8.37 -26.37
C ARG A 424 22.31 -8.63 -27.49
N TYR A 425 21.57 -7.60 -27.92
CA TYR A 425 20.51 -7.72 -28.92
C TYR A 425 20.91 -7.22 -30.32
N SER A 426 22.15 -6.73 -30.50
CA SER A 426 22.63 -6.10 -31.74
C SER A 426 22.50 -6.93 -33.03
N SER A 427 22.35 -8.26 -32.94
CA SER A 427 22.07 -9.09 -34.12
C SER A 427 20.69 -8.83 -34.74
N PHE A 428 19.74 -8.34 -33.95
CA PHE A 428 18.41 -7.95 -34.43
C PHE A 428 18.43 -6.58 -35.15
N ASP A 429 19.47 -5.78 -34.96
CA ASP A 429 19.72 -4.52 -35.67
C ASP A 429 20.28 -4.74 -37.10
N THR A 430 19.89 -5.84 -37.74
CA THR A 430 20.27 -6.22 -39.12
C THR A 430 19.04 -6.27 -40.01
N GLU A 431 19.20 -6.38 -41.33
CA GLU A 431 18.07 -6.45 -42.25
C GLU A 431 17.11 -7.62 -41.93
N LEU A 432 17.65 -8.82 -41.66
CA LEU A 432 16.81 -9.97 -41.31
C LEU A 432 16.18 -9.80 -39.92
N GLY A 433 16.94 -9.29 -38.94
CA GLY A 433 16.43 -9.00 -37.60
C GLY A 433 15.24 -8.03 -37.63
N ALA A 434 15.36 -6.94 -38.37
CA ALA A 434 14.29 -5.97 -38.58
C ALA A 434 13.07 -6.59 -39.29
N GLN A 435 13.27 -7.54 -40.22
CA GLN A 435 12.16 -8.28 -40.84
C GLN A 435 11.44 -9.18 -39.83
N ILE A 436 12.17 -9.84 -38.92
CA ILE A 436 11.59 -10.65 -37.83
C ILE A 436 10.75 -9.77 -36.91
N GLU A 437 11.32 -8.66 -36.40
CA GLU A 437 10.64 -7.76 -35.47
C GLU A 437 9.42 -7.07 -36.11
N ALA A 438 9.45 -6.85 -37.41
CA ALA A 438 8.31 -6.32 -38.16
C ALA A 438 7.26 -7.38 -38.54
N GLY A 439 7.44 -8.65 -38.17
CA GLY A 439 6.53 -9.75 -38.50
C GLY A 439 6.49 -10.11 -40.00
N LYS A 440 7.58 -9.85 -40.74
CA LYS A 440 7.69 -10.08 -42.19
C LYS A 440 8.49 -11.32 -42.55
N ALA A 441 9.28 -11.85 -41.62
CA ALA A 441 9.99 -13.12 -41.82
C ALA A 441 9.08 -14.30 -41.43
N ASP A 442 9.04 -15.33 -42.27
CA ASP A 442 8.33 -16.59 -42.00
C ASP A 442 9.32 -17.74 -41.78
N PHE A 443 8.80 -18.91 -41.42
CA PHE A 443 9.64 -20.08 -41.14
C PHE A 443 10.40 -20.61 -42.36
N GLU A 444 9.88 -20.47 -43.58
CA GLU A 444 10.58 -20.91 -44.80
C GLU A 444 11.80 -20.02 -45.09
N MET A 445 11.63 -18.70 -44.99
CA MET A 445 12.71 -17.73 -45.11
C MET A 445 13.79 -17.97 -44.06
N LEU A 446 13.38 -18.16 -42.80
CA LEU A 446 14.29 -18.36 -41.67
C LEU A 446 15.02 -19.71 -41.73
N GLU A 447 14.35 -20.78 -42.18
CA GLU A 447 14.99 -22.08 -42.41
C GLU A 447 16.08 -21.98 -43.48
N LYS A 448 15.78 -21.35 -44.62
CA LYS A 448 16.78 -21.13 -45.67
C LYS A 448 17.98 -20.34 -45.16
N LYS A 449 17.74 -19.29 -44.36
CA LYS A 449 18.81 -18.49 -43.74
C LYS A 449 19.64 -19.29 -42.75
N ALA A 450 19.01 -20.13 -41.93
CA ALA A 450 19.71 -21.01 -41.00
C ALA A 450 20.59 -22.04 -41.73
N MET A 451 20.11 -22.62 -42.84
CA MET A 451 20.93 -23.51 -43.68
C MET A 451 22.13 -22.80 -44.32
N GLU A 452 21.96 -21.54 -44.73
CA GLU A 452 23.06 -20.70 -45.26
C GLU A 452 24.12 -20.36 -44.20
N TRP A 453 23.71 -20.12 -42.95
CA TRP A 453 24.61 -19.70 -41.86
C TRP A 453 25.27 -20.85 -41.11
N GLY A 454 24.63 -22.01 -41.02
CA GLY A 454 25.09 -23.11 -40.18
C GLY A 454 24.90 -22.84 -38.69
N GLU A 455 25.70 -23.51 -37.84
CA GLU A 455 25.57 -23.43 -36.38
C GLU A 455 25.86 -22.01 -35.86
N PRO A 456 24.95 -21.40 -35.07
CA PRO A 456 25.13 -20.05 -34.55
C PRO A 456 26.24 -19.98 -33.48
N LYS A 457 26.92 -18.82 -33.42
CA LYS A 457 27.81 -18.48 -32.30
C LYS A 457 27.02 -17.71 -31.24
N VAL A 458 26.99 -18.21 -30.01
CA VAL A 458 26.29 -17.56 -28.89
C VAL A 458 27.30 -16.85 -27.99
N ALA A 459 27.12 -15.54 -27.79
CA ALA A 459 27.96 -14.75 -26.91
C ALA A 459 27.61 -15.00 -25.42
N SER A 460 28.61 -14.89 -24.54
CA SER A 460 28.40 -14.89 -23.08
C SER A 460 27.53 -13.71 -22.65
N ALA A 461 26.54 -13.96 -21.78
CA ALA A 461 25.56 -12.96 -21.35
C ALA A 461 26.08 -11.90 -20.35
N LYS A 462 27.26 -12.12 -19.76
CA LYS A 462 27.94 -11.17 -18.85
C LYS A 462 27.11 -10.74 -17.63
N GLN A 463 26.41 -11.68 -16.99
CA GLN A 463 25.58 -11.38 -15.83
C GLN A 463 26.39 -10.78 -14.67
N GLU A 464 27.50 -11.40 -14.30
CA GLU A 464 28.33 -10.96 -13.17
C GLU A 464 28.95 -9.59 -13.44
N LEU A 465 29.23 -9.26 -14.70
CA LEU A 465 29.67 -7.92 -15.10
C LEU A 465 28.54 -6.90 -14.92
N ALA A 466 27.30 -7.23 -15.30
CA ALA A 466 26.15 -6.35 -15.08
C ALA A 466 25.92 -6.11 -13.58
N GLU A 467 26.05 -7.15 -12.76
CA GLU A 467 25.98 -7.06 -11.30
C GLU A 467 27.10 -6.20 -10.72
N MET A 468 28.35 -6.34 -11.21
CA MET A 468 29.46 -5.48 -10.80
C MET A 468 29.23 -4.00 -11.16
N ILE A 469 28.72 -3.72 -12.37
CA ILE A 469 28.38 -2.35 -12.79
C ILE A 469 27.31 -1.78 -11.85
N PHE A 470 26.25 -2.55 -11.59
CA PHE A 470 25.19 -2.17 -10.68
C PHE A 470 25.71 -1.88 -9.26
N GLN A 471 26.51 -2.78 -8.69
CA GLN A 471 27.10 -2.63 -7.36
C GLN A 471 28.01 -1.40 -7.25
N SER A 472 28.71 -1.02 -8.32
CA SER A 472 29.57 0.18 -8.33
C SER A 472 28.80 1.51 -8.22
N ALA A 473 27.47 1.47 -8.43
CA ALA A 473 26.59 2.62 -8.29
C ALA A 473 25.92 2.71 -6.92
N LEU A 474 25.95 1.66 -6.10
CA LEU A 474 25.38 1.65 -4.75
C LEU A 474 26.22 2.46 -3.76
#